data_AF-A0A355FQK3-F1
#
_entry.id   AF-A0A355FQK3-F1
#
_cell.length_a   1.000
_cell.length_b   1.000
_cell.length_c   1.000
_cell.angle_alpha   90.00
_cell.angle_beta   90.00
_cell.angle_gamma   90.00
#
_symmetry.space_group_name_H-M   'P 1'
#
loop_
_entity.id
_entity.type
_entity.pdbx_description
1 polymer ?
#
loop_
_entity_poly.entity_id
_entity_poly.type
_entity_poly.pdbx_seq_one_letter_code
_entity_poly.pdbx_strand_id
1 'polypeptide(L)'
;AAILAAREHSSLPIVCTMTFQADGRTLTGTDPVTMVNILQSLGVAALGLNCSLGPKEMLPLVREVLKYAQVPVIVQPNAGLPQIVNGETVFKISPAEFAANGREMANAGVSILGGCCGTTPAHLQALKAALSGLHPVRPQVQSLTAASSATRTVFLGGEVKVIGERLNPTGKKKLKEALRQGDMDYLLREAVDQKDHGAQILDVNVGLPEIDEIAVMTQAVKEIQGIVNLPLQIDSVRPEVIEAAARVCNGRPIINSVNGEEKVMASILPLVKKYGCLVVALTLDENGIPHTAEERL
;
A
#
# COMPACT_ATOMS: atom_id res chain seq x y z
N ALA A 1 -2.46 -4.09 9.21
CA ALA A 1 -2.83 -4.89 10.40
C ALA A 1 -3.75 -6.07 10.08
N ALA A 2 -5.03 -5.87 9.70
CA ALA A 2 -5.99 -6.97 9.53
C ALA A 2 -5.53 -8.08 8.55
N ILE A 3 -4.97 -7.69 7.38
CA ILE A 3 -4.42 -8.65 6.41
C ILE A 3 -3.28 -9.49 7.00
N LEU A 4 -2.37 -8.87 7.73
CA LEU A 4 -1.24 -9.56 8.36
C LEU A 4 -1.73 -10.56 9.41
N ALA A 5 -2.64 -10.14 10.29
CA ALA A 5 -3.24 -11.01 11.29
C ALA A 5 -3.98 -12.19 10.64
N ALA A 6 -4.75 -11.95 9.58
CA ALA A 6 -5.44 -13.01 8.85
C ALA A 6 -4.47 -14.04 8.26
N ARG A 7 -3.34 -13.62 7.66
CA ARG A 7 -2.31 -14.55 7.16
C ARG A 7 -1.61 -15.33 8.27
N GLU A 8 -1.34 -14.67 9.40
CA GLU A 8 -0.63 -15.28 10.52
C GLU A 8 -1.46 -16.40 11.19
N HIS A 9 -2.78 -16.38 10.99
CA HIS A 9 -3.70 -17.32 11.63
C HIS A 9 -4.54 -18.15 10.65
N SER A 10 -4.38 -17.97 9.34
CA SER A 10 -5.18 -18.68 8.34
C SER A 10 -4.46 -18.82 7.00
N SER A 11 -4.70 -19.94 6.33
CA SER A 11 -4.32 -20.18 4.94
C SER A 11 -5.43 -19.84 3.94
N LEU A 12 -6.59 -19.36 4.42
CA LEU A 12 -7.71 -19.01 3.56
C LEU A 12 -7.39 -17.79 2.68
N PRO A 13 -7.96 -17.71 1.46
CA PRO A 13 -7.83 -16.53 0.60
C PRO A 13 -8.35 -15.28 1.30
N ILE A 14 -7.55 -14.22 1.31
CA ILE A 14 -7.93 -12.92 1.89
C ILE A 14 -8.49 -12.04 0.78
N VAL A 15 -9.71 -11.55 0.96
CA VAL A 15 -10.31 -10.50 0.14
C VAL A 15 -10.34 -9.22 0.95
N CYS A 16 -9.83 -8.12 0.41
CA CYS A 16 -9.81 -6.83 1.10
C CYS A 16 -10.42 -5.72 0.24
N THR A 17 -11.48 -5.10 0.74
CA THR A 17 -12.07 -3.91 0.11
C THR A 17 -11.82 -2.67 0.96
N MET A 18 -11.73 -1.52 0.29
CA MET A 18 -11.77 -0.21 0.93
C MET A 18 -12.98 0.58 0.44
N THR A 19 -13.39 1.58 1.20
CA THR A 19 -14.47 2.48 0.82
C THR A 19 -13.92 3.88 0.54
N PHE A 20 -14.44 4.51 -0.51
CA PHE A 20 -13.98 5.80 -1.01
C PHE A 20 -15.12 6.81 -0.97
N GLN A 21 -14.79 8.05 -0.65
CA GLN A 21 -15.68 9.19 -0.73
C GLN A 21 -15.78 9.68 -2.18
N ALA A 22 -16.68 10.64 -2.43
CA ALA A 22 -16.92 11.19 -3.76
C ALA A 22 -15.71 11.92 -4.36
N ASP A 23 -14.75 12.34 -3.53
CA ASP A 23 -13.48 12.92 -3.95
C ASP A 23 -12.44 11.88 -4.41
N GLY A 24 -12.79 10.58 -4.35
CA GLY A 24 -11.92 9.48 -4.76
C GLY A 24 -10.89 9.09 -3.71
N ARG A 25 -11.03 9.52 -2.44
CA ARG A 25 -10.15 9.13 -1.34
C ARG A 25 -10.89 8.38 -0.24
N THR A 26 -10.17 7.55 0.50
CA THR A 26 -10.68 6.98 1.75
C THR A 26 -10.75 8.07 2.84
N LEU A 27 -11.40 7.78 3.97
CA LEU A 27 -11.48 8.71 5.10
C LEU A 27 -10.10 9.24 5.55
N THR A 28 -9.05 8.42 5.42
CA THR A 28 -7.68 8.78 5.79
C THR A 28 -6.84 9.27 4.61
N GLY A 29 -7.45 9.51 3.44
CA GLY A 29 -6.79 10.12 2.29
C GLY A 29 -6.15 9.16 1.29
N THR A 30 -6.30 7.84 1.42
CA THR A 30 -5.74 6.86 0.48
C THR A 30 -6.47 6.94 -0.86
N ASP A 31 -5.72 7.02 -1.96
CA ASP A 31 -6.27 6.98 -3.33
C ASP A 31 -6.27 5.54 -3.92
N PRO A 32 -6.95 5.29 -5.06
CA PRO A 32 -7.07 3.94 -5.61
C PRO A 32 -5.73 3.28 -5.95
N VAL A 33 -4.76 4.02 -6.50
CA VAL A 33 -3.45 3.43 -6.86
C VAL A 33 -2.64 3.08 -5.61
N THR A 34 -2.71 3.91 -4.57
CA THR A 34 -2.08 3.64 -3.27
C THR A 34 -2.67 2.37 -2.64
N MET A 35 -4.01 2.25 -2.66
CA MET A 35 -4.69 1.03 -2.21
C MET A 35 -4.19 -0.19 -2.98
N VAL A 36 -4.20 -0.15 -4.32
CA VAL A 36 -3.79 -1.30 -5.14
C VAL A 36 -2.35 -1.71 -4.84
N ASN A 37 -1.42 -0.75 -4.81
CA ASN A 37 -0.01 -1.03 -4.57
C ASN A 37 0.23 -1.71 -3.22
N ILE A 38 -0.45 -1.26 -2.16
CA ILE A 38 -0.30 -1.80 -0.81
C ILE A 38 -1.00 -3.16 -0.68
N LEU A 39 -2.28 -3.25 -1.03
CA LEU A 39 -3.07 -4.46 -0.76
C LEU A 39 -2.57 -5.67 -1.55
N GLN A 40 -2.25 -5.49 -2.84
CA GLN A 40 -1.78 -6.60 -3.67
C GLN A 40 -0.36 -7.04 -3.31
N SER A 41 0.51 -6.12 -2.89
CA SER A 41 1.87 -6.45 -2.47
C SER A 41 1.89 -7.25 -1.17
N LEU A 42 0.91 -7.04 -0.29
CA LEU A 42 0.71 -7.92 0.85
C LEU A 42 0.31 -9.33 0.40
N GLY A 43 -0.27 -9.53 -0.78
CA GLY A 43 -0.63 -10.83 -1.36
C GLY A 43 -2.08 -11.24 -1.16
N VAL A 44 -3.02 -10.29 -1.15
CA VAL A 44 -4.46 -10.60 -1.07
C VAL A 44 -4.92 -11.37 -2.31
N ALA A 45 -5.92 -12.23 -2.18
CA ALA A 45 -6.46 -13.01 -3.28
C ALA A 45 -7.41 -12.19 -4.18
N ALA A 46 -8.02 -11.14 -3.63
CA ALA A 46 -8.77 -10.13 -4.38
C ALA A 46 -8.77 -8.81 -3.60
N LEU A 47 -8.92 -7.70 -4.32
CA LEU A 47 -9.07 -6.37 -3.73
C LEU A 47 -10.21 -5.59 -4.38
N GLY A 48 -10.68 -4.52 -3.75
CA GLY A 48 -11.53 -3.57 -4.48
C GLY A 48 -12.34 -2.64 -3.60
N LEU A 49 -13.57 -2.33 -4.02
CA LEU A 49 -14.34 -1.22 -3.47
C LEU A 49 -15.71 -1.68 -2.96
N ASN A 50 -16.12 -1.13 -1.84
CA ASN A 50 -17.48 -1.32 -1.33
C ASN A 50 -18.05 -0.05 -0.68
N CYS A 51 -19.38 0.01 -0.57
CA CYS A 51 -20.12 1.07 0.13
C CYS A 51 -19.85 2.48 -0.42
N SER A 52 -20.27 3.51 0.34
CA SER A 52 -20.19 4.96 0.12
C SER A 52 -20.86 5.49 -1.16
N LEU A 53 -20.56 4.91 -2.31
CA LEU A 53 -20.97 5.36 -3.62
C LEU A 53 -21.99 4.40 -4.26
N GLY A 54 -22.82 4.95 -5.13
CA GLY A 54 -23.60 4.17 -6.08
C GLY A 54 -22.70 3.57 -7.17
N PRO A 55 -23.23 2.64 -7.98
CA PRO A 55 -22.45 1.95 -9.00
C PRO A 55 -21.94 2.92 -10.08
N LYS A 56 -22.72 3.94 -10.44
CA LYS A 56 -22.30 4.94 -11.44
C LYS A 56 -21.13 5.79 -10.94
N GLU A 57 -21.22 6.28 -9.70
CA GLU A 57 -20.19 7.12 -9.08
C GLU A 57 -18.92 6.33 -8.76
N MET A 58 -19.04 5.02 -8.51
CA MET A 58 -17.91 4.15 -8.20
C MET A 58 -17.10 3.75 -9.44
N LEU A 59 -17.71 3.77 -10.63
CA LEU A 59 -17.09 3.28 -11.87
C LEU A 59 -15.75 3.97 -12.26
N PRO A 60 -15.58 5.29 -12.14
CA PRO A 60 -14.28 5.93 -12.37
C PRO A 60 -13.18 5.38 -11.46
N LEU A 61 -13.48 5.14 -10.17
CA LEU A 61 -12.51 4.59 -9.22
C LEU A 61 -12.18 3.13 -9.55
N VAL A 62 -13.17 2.36 -9.99
CA VAL A 62 -12.98 0.98 -10.45
C VAL A 62 -12.01 0.93 -11.63
N ARG A 63 -12.11 1.87 -12.59
CA ARG A 63 -11.18 1.94 -13.73
C ARG A 63 -9.75 2.25 -13.28
N GLU A 64 -9.56 3.14 -12.32
CA GLU A 64 -8.22 3.40 -11.74
C GLU A 64 -7.64 2.17 -11.02
N VAL A 65 -8.49 1.40 -10.31
CA VAL A 65 -8.05 0.14 -9.69
C VAL A 65 -7.66 -0.89 -10.73
N LEU A 66 -8.50 -1.10 -11.76
CA LEU A 66 -8.29 -2.10 -12.81
C LEU A 66 -7.01 -1.84 -13.64
N LYS A 67 -6.55 -0.59 -13.70
CA LYS A 67 -5.31 -0.21 -14.40
C LYS A 67 -4.07 -0.90 -13.81
N TYR A 68 -4.05 -1.17 -12.51
CA TYR A 68 -2.87 -1.65 -11.79
C TYR A 68 -3.08 -2.98 -11.04
N ALA A 69 -4.34 -3.39 -10.84
CA ALA A 69 -4.66 -4.59 -10.08
C ALA A 69 -4.23 -5.87 -10.80
N GLN A 70 -3.27 -6.59 -10.22
CA GLN A 70 -2.81 -7.90 -10.73
C GLN A 70 -3.64 -9.07 -10.18
N VAL A 71 -4.51 -8.81 -9.22
CA VAL A 71 -5.41 -9.77 -8.59
C VAL A 71 -6.86 -9.45 -8.97
N PRO A 72 -7.80 -10.41 -8.89
CA PRO A 72 -9.22 -10.17 -9.12
C PRO A 72 -9.75 -8.94 -8.37
N VAL A 73 -10.57 -8.15 -9.05
CA VAL A 73 -11.22 -6.96 -8.47
C VAL A 73 -12.64 -7.30 -8.03
N ILE A 74 -12.98 -6.95 -6.78
CA ILE A 74 -14.31 -7.06 -6.19
C ILE A 74 -14.97 -5.67 -6.07
N VAL A 75 -16.25 -5.57 -6.44
CA VAL A 75 -17.02 -4.32 -6.34
C VAL A 75 -18.41 -4.56 -5.75
N GLN A 76 -18.73 -3.82 -4.68
CA GLN A 76 -19.98 -3.91 -3.93
C GLN A 76 -20.54 -2.51 -3.63
N PRO A 77 -21.14 -1.81 -4.62
CA PRO A 77 -21.65 -0.47 -4.44
C PRO A 77 -22.96 -0.47 -3.64
N ASN A 78 -23.36 0.71 -3.15
CA ASN A 78 -24.69 0.92 -2.58
C ASN A 78 -25.75 0.96 -3.71
N ALA A 79 -27.03 0.78 -3.37
CA ALA A 79 -28.14 1.03 -4.30
C ALA A 79 -28.42 2.55 -4.50
N GLY A 80 -27.35 3.32 -4.68
CA GLY A 80 -27.34 4.77 -4.82
C GLY A 80 -26.78 5.48 -3.58
N LEU A 81 -26.72 6.81 -3.66
CA LEU A 81 -26.38 7.63 -2.51
C LEU A 81 -27.55 7.65 -1.51
N PRO A 82 -27.28 7.58 -0.20
CA PRO A 82 -28.33 7.65 0.81
C PRO A 82 -29.04 9.00 0.74
N GLN A 83 -30.37 8.98 0.70
CA GLN A 83 -31.20 10.17 0.78
C GLN A 83 -32.10 10.09 2.01
N ILE A 84 -32.20 11.17 2.78
CA ILE A 84 -33.13 11.22 3.90
C ILE A 84 -34.50 11.61 3.34
N VAL A 85 -35.48 10.72 3.44
CA VAL A 85 -36.87 10.96 3.09
C VAL A 85 -37.70 10.63 4.33
N ASN A 86 -38.43 11.63 4.87
CA ASN A 86 -39.24 11.49 6.08
C ASN A 86 -38.46 10.95 7.32
N GLY A 87 -37.18 11.29 7.43
CA GLY A 87 -36.32 10.83 8.53
C GLY A 87 -35.71 9.44 8.34
N GLU A 88 -36.04 8.74 7.24
CA GLU A 88 -35.48 7.44 6.90
C GLU A 88 -34.47 7.54 5.75
N THR A 89 -33.43 6.71 5.80
CA THR A 89 -32.44 6.60 4.73
C THR A 89 -32.98 5.73 3.59
N VAL A 90 -33.28 6.35 2.45
CA VAL A 90 -33.79 5.71 1.25
C VAL A 90 -32.71 5.66 0.17
N PHE A 91 -32.60 4.51 -0.49
CA PHE A 91 -31.75 4.27 -1.65
C PHE A 91 -32.62 4.15 -2.90
N LYS A 92 -32.31 4.92 -3.96
CA LYS A 92 -33.24 5.12 -5.09
C LYS A 92 -32.89 4.36 -6.37
N ILE A 93 -31.75 3.68 -6.44
CA ILE A 93 -31.40 2.92 -7.65
C ILE A 93 -32.28 1.68 -7.74
N SER A 94 -32.85 1.47 -8.92
CA SER A 94 -33.68 0.29 -9.19
C SER A 94 -32.82 -0.97 -9.44
N PRO A 95 -33.37 -2.19 -9.27
CA PRO A 95 -32.68 -3.42 -9.66
C PRO A 95 -32.15 -3.43 -11.10
N ALA A 96 -32.91 -2.88 -12.04
CA ALA A 96 -32.53 -2.83 -13.45
C ALA A 96 -31.33 -1.90 -13.69
N GLU A 97 -31.36 -0.70 -13.08
CA GLU A 97 -30.26 0.26 -13.18
C GLU A 97 -28.99 -0.26 -12.49
N PHE A 98 -29.12 -0.89 -11.32
CA PHE A 98 -28.00 -1.52 -10.62
C PHE A 98 -27.33 -2.61 -11.47
N ALA A 99 -28.15 -3.48 -12.09
CA ALA A 99 -27.68 -4.56 -12.93
C ALA A 99 -26.98 -4.05 -14.22
N ALA A 100 -27.49 -2.98 -14.83
CA ALA A 100 -26.88 -2.37 -16.01
C ALA A 100 -25.46 -1.85 -15.71
N ASN A 101 -25.28 -1.13 -14.61
CA ASN A 101 -23.96 -0.67 -14.18
C ASN A 101 -23.05 -1.85 -13.77
N GLY A 102 -23.59 -2.87 -13.12
CA GLY A 102 -22.83 -4.08 -12.78
C GLY A 102 -22.30 -4.82 -14.02
N ARG A 103 -23.10 -4.87 -15.09
CA ARG A 103 -22.65 -5.41 -16.40
C ARG A 103 -21.54 -4.55 -17.01
N GLU A 104 -21.62 -3.22 -16.90
CA GLU A 104 -20.55 -2.33 -17.36
C GLU A 104 -19.24 -2.58 -16.59
N MET A 105 -19.31 -2.71 -15.26
CA MET A 105 -18.16 -3.06 -14.42
C MET A 105 -17.56 -4.42 -14.78
N ALA A 106 -18.39 -5.44 -15.03
CA ALA A 106 -17.93 -6.76 -15.46
C ALA A 106 -17.15 -6.69 -16.77
N ASN A 107 -17.69 -5.97 -17.76
CA ASN A 107 -17.03 -5.77 -19.06
C ASN A 107 -15.71 -5.00 -18.94
N ALA A 108 -15.58 -4.11 -17.94
CA ALA A 108 -14.33 -3.40 -17.66
C ALA A 108 -13.24 -4.30 -17.05
N GLY A 109 -13.61 -5.43 -16.43
CA GLY A 109 -12.67 -6.38 -15.81
C GLY A 109 -12.95 -6.68 -14.33
N VAL A 110 -14.04 -6.18 -13.75
CA VAL A 110 -14.43 -6.58 -12.39
C VAL A 110 -14.81 -8.06 -12.39
N SER A 111 -14.18 -8.82 -11.50
CA SER A 111 -14.31 -10.28 -11.45
C SER A 111 -15.34 -10.76 -10.42
N ILE A 112 -15.57 -9.97 -9.36
CA ILE A 112 -16.53 -10.28 -8.30
C ILE A 112 -17.45 -9.09 -8.12
N LEU A 113 -18.76 -9.29 -8.32
CA LEU A 113 -19.76 -8.24 -8.20
C LEU A 113 -20.79 -8.62 -7.14
N GLY A 114 -21.13 -7.65 -6.30
CA GLY A 114 -22.16 -7.79 -5.28
C GLY A 114 -22.82 -6.45 -4.97
N GLY A 115 -23.45 -6.36 -3.81
CA GLY A 115 -24.12 -5.16 -3.33
C GLY A 115 -23.78 -4.87 -1.87
N CYS A 116 -23.89 -3.59 -1.48
CA CYS A 116 -23.75 -3.14 -0.10
C CYS A 116 -25.08 -2.51 0.38
N CYS A 117 -25.06 -1.33 1.02
CA CYS A 117 -26.25 -0.72 1.60
C CYS A 117 -27.33 -0.41 0.55
N GLY A 118 -28.59 -0.67 0.91
CA GLY A 118 -29.75 -0.48 0.04
C GLY A 118 -29.96 -1.56 -1.03
N THR A 119 -29.00 -2.47 -1.24
CA THR A 119 -29.19 -3.59 -2.17
C THR A 119 -30.08 -4.67 -1.56
N THR A 120 -30.87 -5.32 -2.41
CA THR A 120 -31.86 -6.33 -2.00
C THR A 120 -31.72 -7.59 -2.86
N PRO A 121 -32.38 -8.72 -2.52
CA PRO A 121 -32.40 -9.89 -3.38
C PRO A 121 -32.85 -9.60 -4.82
N ALA A 122 -33.77 -8.66 -5.03
CA ALA A 122 -34.21 -8.24 -6.37
C ALA A 122 -33.07 -7.61 -7.18
N HIS A 123 -32.22 -6.79 -6.54
CA HIS A 123 -31.02 -6.23 -7.17
C HIS A 123 -30.04 -7.31 -7.58
N LEU A 124 -29.77 -8.27 -6.69
CA LEU A 124 -28.82 -9.35 -6.96
C LEU A 124 -29.35 -10.33 -8.02
N GLN A 125 -30.66 -10.57 -8.07
CA GLN A 125 -31.29 -11.37 -9.13
C GLN A 125 -31.17 -10.69 -10.50
N ALA A 126 -31.44 -9.38 -10.57
CA ALA A 126 -31.26 -8.60 -11.79
C ALA A 126 -29.78 -8.58 -12.23
N LEU A 127 -28.86 -8.39 -11.29
CA LEU A 127 -27.42 -8.44 -11.55
C LEU A 127 -27.02 -9.81 -12.12
N LYS A 128 -27.42 -10.91 -11.47
CA LYS A 128 -27.13 -12.27 -11.94
C LYS A 128 -27.65 -12.50 -13.37
N ALA A 129 -28.86 -12.05 -13.66
CA ALA A 129 -29.43 -12.14 -15.00
C ALA A 129 -28.62 -11.33 -16.03
N ALA A 130 -28.23 -10.09 -15.68
CA ALA A 130 -27.45 -9.22 -16.55
C ALA A 130 -26.01 -9.72 -16.80
N LEU A 131 -25.43 -10.49 -15.87
CA LEU A 131 -24.11 -11.10 -16.00
C LEU A 131 -24.13 -12.48 -16.68
N SER A 132 -25.31 -13.05 -16.93
CA SER A 132 -25.44 -14.38 -17.53
C SER A 132 -24.75 -14.45 -18.89
N GLY A 133 -23.91 -15.48 -19.08
CA GLY A 133 -23.13 -15.69 -20.30
C GLY A 133 -21.85 -14.86 -20.41
N LEU A 134 -21.54 -14.01 -19.43
CA LEU A 134 -20.24 -13.32 -19.37
C LEU A 134 -19.17 -14.19 -18.71
N HIS A 135 -17.93 -14.01 -19.14
CA HIS A 135 -16.75 -14.53 -18.49
C HIS A 135 -15.90 -13.36 -17.98
N PRO A 136 -15.18 -13.51 -16.84
CA PRO A 136 -14.31 -12.45 -16.34
C PRO A 136 -13.30 -12.00 -17.40
N VAL A 137 -13.32 -10.71 -17.71
CA VAL A 137 -12.33 -10.09 -18.60
C VAL A 137 -11.04 -9.91 -17.81
N ARG A 138 -9.91 -10.38 -18.35
CA ARG A 138 -8.60 -10.03 -17.80
C ARG A 138 -8.22 -8.63 -18.30
N PRO A 139 -8.15 -7.61 -17.44
CA PRO A 139 -7.73 -6.27 -17.85
C PRO A 139 -6.26 -6.28 -18.32
N GLN A 140 -5.91 -5.35 -19.21
CA GLN A 140 -4.51 -5.08 -19.52
C GLN A 140 -3.90 -4.28 -18.37
N VAL A 141 -3.17 -4.96 -17.50
CA VAL A 141 -2.59 -4.37 -16.28
C VAL A 141 -1.27 -3.70 -16.61
N GLN A 142 -1.07 -2.48 -16.09
CA GLN A 142 0.21 -1.79 -16.16
C GLN A 142 1.16 -2.30 -15.07
N SER A 143 2.43 -2.50 -15.42
CA SER A 143 3.45 -2.85 -14.43
C SER A 143 3.58 -1.73 -13.38
N LEU A 144 3.71 -2.13 -12.11
CA LEU A 144 3.75 -1.21 -10.97
C LEU A 144 4.94 -1.53 -10.06
N THR A 145 6.03 -0.80 -10.26
CA THR A 145 7.14 -0.72 -9.29
C THR A 145 7.03 0.61 -8.57
N ALA A 146 6.55 0.60 -7.33
CA ALA A 146 6.30 1.83 -6.59
C ALA A 146 6.38 1.64 -5.08
N ALA A 147 6.96 2.62 -4.38
CA ALA A 147 6.89 2.73 -2.92
C ALA A 147 5.61 3.48 -2.53
N SER A 148 5.06 3.24 -1.34
CA SER A 148 3.87 3.97 -0.88
C SER A 148 3.88 4.27 0.61
N SER A 149 3.40 5.46 0.96
CA SER A 149 2.87 5.75 2.30
C SER A 149 1.37 5.45 2.33
N ALA A 150 0.68 5.81 3.41
CA ALA A 150 -0.75 5.61 3.54
C ALA A 150 -1.57 6.38 2.49
N THR A 151 -1.03 7.48 1.96
CA THR A 151 -1.78 8.42 1.10
C THR A 151 -1.04 8.86 -0.16
N ARG A 152 0.16 8.31 -0.43
CA ARG A 152 0.99 8.71 -1.57
C ARG A 152 1.76 7.52 -2.13
N THR A 153 1.70 7.36 -3.44
CA THR A 153 2.52 6.40 -4.20
C THR A 153 3.60 7.14 -4.98
N VAL A 154 4.83 6.61 -4.95
CA VAL A 154 5.97 7.07 -5.75
C VAL A 154 6.36 5.96 -6.72
N PHE A 155 6.09 6.18 -8.00
CA PHE A 155 6.46 5.26 -9.09
C PHE A 155 7.97 5.29 -9.35
N LEU A 156 8.55 4.12 -9.56
CA LEU A 156 9.97 3.90 -9.83
C LEU A 156 10.14 3.33 -11.26
N GLY A 157 11.25 3.67 -11.93
CA GLY A 157 11.57 3.20 -13.28
C GLY A 157 11.28 4.20 -14.42
N GLY A 158 10.90 5.44 -14.09
CA GLY A 158 10.79 6.55 -15.04
C GLY A 158 11.80 7.64 -14.73
N GLU A 159 11.30 8.81 -14.32
CA GLU A 159 12.13 9.93 -13.88
C GLU A 159 12.92 9.61 -12.60
N VAL A 160 14.01 10.36 -12.39
CA VAL A 160 14.78 10.34 -11.14
C VAL A 160 13.87 10.61 -9.95
N LYS A 161 14.02 9.81 -8.89
CA LYS A 161 13.33 9.99 -7.61
C LYS A 161 14.34 10.33 -6.51
N VAL A 162 14.05 11.39 -5.77
CA VAL A 162 14.93 11.85 -4.68
C VAL A 162 14.60 11.10 -3.40
N ILE A 163 15.58 10.39 -2.85
CA ILE A 163 15.51 9.76 -1.53
C ILE A 163 16.29 10.65 -0.56
N GLY A 164 15.61 11.17 0.47
CA GLY A 164 16.24 11.96 1.51
C GLY A 164 17.07 11.08 2.45
N GLU A 165 18.37 11.36 2.58
CA GLU A 165 19.36 10.59 3.35
C GLU A 165 19.71 11.18 4.74
N ARG A 166 19.06 12.27 5.13
CA ARG A 166 19.48 13.03 6.32
C ARG A 166 19.13 12.33 7.64
N LEU A 167 18.13 11.44 7.65
CA LEU A 167 17.77 10.61 8.81
C LEU A 167 18.71 9.40 8.93
N ASN A 168 20.01 9.66 9.05
CA ASN A 168 21.04 8.66 9.22
C ASN A 168 22.12 9.22 10.16
N PRO A 169 22.34 8.62 11.35
CA PRO A 169 23.25 9.14 12.35
C PRO A 169 24.73 9.03 11.98
N THR A 170 25.09 8.28 10.93
CA THR A 170 26.48 8.11 10.48
C THR A 170 27.13 9.47 10.19
N GLY A 171 28.20 9.78 10.91
CA GLY A 171 28.89 11.08 10.82
C GLY A 171 28.14 12.30 11.39
N LYS A 172 26.88 12.17 11.83
CA LYS A 172 26.02 13.31 12.24
C LYS A 172 25.90 13.45 13.76
N LYS A 173 26.82 14.19 14.38
CA LYS A 173 26.88 14.37 15.85
C LYS A 173 25.55 14.78 16.50
N LYS A 174 24.81 15.72 15.88
CA LYS A 174 23.53 16.21 16.43
C LYS A 174 22.45 15.12 16.44
N LEU A 175 22.29 14.40 15.32
CA LEU A 175 21.32 13.31 15.23
C LEU A 175 21.68 12.15 16.16
N LYS A 176 22.98 11.84 16.31
CA LYS A 176 23.44 10.84 17.29
C LYS A 176 22.99 11.19 18.71
N GLU A 177 23.18 12.44 19.11
CA GLU A 177 22.78 12.90 20.44
C GLU A 177 21.26 12.89 20.61
N ALA A 178 20.53 13.36 19.59
CA ALA A 178 19.08 13.34 19.61
C ALA A 178 18.52 11.91 19.81
N LEU A 179 19.03 10.93 19.06
CA LEU A 179 18.62 9.52 19.20
C LEU A 179 18.92 8.96 20.59
N ARG A 180 20.08 9.29 21.19
CA ARG A 180 20.45 8.85 22.55
C ARG A 180 19.54 9.45 23.63
N GLN A 181 19.14 10.70 23.46
CA GLN A 181 18.29 11.41 24.40
C GLN A 181 16.79 11.14 24.17
N GLY A 182 16.42 10.41 23.11
CA GLY A 182 15.03 10.22 22.71
C GLY A 182 14.37 11.48 22.16
N ASP A 183 15.15 12.46 21.69
CA ASP A 183 14.68 13.67 21.03
C ASP A 183 14.20 13.33 19.61
N MET A 184 12.95 12.88 19.51
CA MET A 184 12.30 12.63 18.22
C MET A 184 12.02 13.94 17.46
N ASP A 185 11.86 15.08 18.14
CA ASP A 185 11.57 16.36 17.48
C ASP A 185 12.66 16.73 16.48
N TYR A 186 13.93 16.49 16.80
CA TYR A 186 15.03 16.70 15.87
C TYR A 186 14.86 15.85 14.59
N LEU A 187 14.56 14.57 14.76
CA LEU A 187 14.38 13.61 13.67
C LEU A 187 13.17 13.97 12.79
N LEU A 188 12.06 14.37 13.42
CA LEU A 188 10.85 14.83 12.75
C LEU A 188 11.06 16.12 11.96
N ARG A 189 11.83 17.08 12.49
CA ARG A 189 12.19 18.30 11.76
C ARG A 189 13.02 17.99 10.52
N GLU A 190 14.01 17.09 10.61
CA GLU A 190 14.80 16.66 9.44
C GLU A 190 13.93 15.92 8.41
N ALA A 191 12.90 15.18 8.83
CA ALA A 191 11.96 14.51 7.93
C ALA A 191 11.11 15.53 7.15
N VAL A 192 10.58 16.55 7.84
CA VAL A 192 9.82 17.65 7.22
C VAL A 192 10.71 18.48 6.29
N ASP A 193 11.90 18.85 6.76
CA ASP A 193 12.85 19.67 5.99
C ASP A 193 13.22 18.99 4.66
N GLN A 194 13.50 17.69 4.68
CA GLN A 194 13.79 16.94 3.45
C GLN A 194 12.60 16.89 2.49
N LYS A 195 11.38 16.68 3.02
CA LYS A 195 10.16 16.72 2.21
C LYS A 195 9.99 18.08 1.54
N ASP A 196 10.18 19.16 2.28
CA ASP A 196 10.01 20.53 1.79
C ASP A 196 11.11 20.91 0.76
N HIS A 197 12.28 20.26 0.86
CA HIS A 197 13.37 20.37 -0.12
C HIS A 197 13.29 19.33 -1.26
N GLY A 198 12.14 18.69 -1.45
CA GLY A 198 11.85 17.89 -2.65
C GLY A 198 12.15 16.39 -2.55
N ALA A 199 12.47 15.87 -1.36
CA ALA A 199 12.51 14.42 -1.16
C ALA A 199 11.14 13.80 -1.48
N GLN A 200 11.16 12.68 -2.19
CA GLN A 200 9.96 11.92 -2.55
C GLN A 200 9.83 10.66 -1.70
N ILE A 201 10.94 10.14 -1.18
CA ILE A 201 11.04 9.01 -0.26
C ILE A 201 12.01 9.45 0.84
N LEU A 202 11.82 8.97 2.06
CA LEU A 202 12.76 9.20 3.16
C LEU A 202 13.47 7.90 3.53
N ASP A 203 14.80 7.90 3.45
CA ASP A 203 15.64 6.87 4.06
C ASP A 203 15.69 7.11 5.57
N VAL A 204 15.49 6.05 6.35
CA VAL A 204 15.42 6.09 7.81
C VAL A 204 16.37 5.03 8.37
N ASN A 205 17.52 5.50 8.84
CA ASN A 205 18.50 4.73 9.60
C ASN A 205 18.61 5.31 11.00
N VAL A 206 18.45 4.48 12.03
CA VAL A 206 18.63 4.88 13.44
C VAL A 206 19.77 4.12 14.12
N GLY A 207 20.62 3.45 13.35
CA GLY A 207 21.63 2.52 13.85
C GLY A 207 22.67 3.22 14.75
N LEU A 208 22.61 2.92 16.04
CA LEU A 208 23.64 3.26 17.02
C LEU A 208 23.88 2.08 17.98
N PRO A 209 25.14 1.75 18.30
CA PRO A 209 25.43 0.64 19.22
C PRO A 209 24.84 0.80 20.62
N GLU A 210 24.58 2.04 21.04
CA GLU A 210 24.20 2.40 22.41
C GLU A 210 22.68 2.46 22.63
N ILE A 211 21.87 2.19 21.60
CA ILE A 211 20.40 2.32 21.68
C ILE A 211 19.69 1.00 21.37
N ASP A 212 18.46 0.87 21.85
CA ASP A 212 17.55 -0.16 21.37
C ASP A 212 17.02 0.22 19.97
N GLU A 213 17.72 -0.22 18.94
CA GLU A 213 17.39 0.07 17.54
C GLU A 213 15.97 -0.39 17.16
N ILE A 214 15.46 -1.48 17.74
CA ILE A 214 14.10 -1.97 17.45
C ILE A 214 13.07 -0.97 17.96
N ALA A 215 13.20 -0.58 19.23
CA ALA A 215 12.30 0.38 19.86
C ALA A 215 12.35 1.74 19.16
N VAL A 216 13.55 2.25 18.91
CA VAL A 216 13.76 3.57 18.29
C VAL A 216 13.31 3.58 16.83
N MET A 217 13.61 2.54 16.04
CA MET A 217 13.15 2.47 14.64
C MET A 217 11.62 2.40 14.56
N THR A 218 11.00 1.59 15.43
CA THR A 218 9.54 1.46 15.49
C THR A 218 8.87 2.79 15.87
N GLN A 219 9.46 3.53 16.80
CA GLN A 219 8.99 4.86 17.18
C GLN A 219 9.16 5.86 16.03
N ALA A 220 10.36 5.93 15.44
CA ALA A 220 10.67 6.83 14.32
C ALA A 220 9.70 6.62 13.14
N VAL A 221 9.46 5.36 12.72
CA VAL A 221 8.53 5.05 11.63
C VAL A 221 7.11 5.56 11.94
N LYS A 222 6.61 5.33 13.16
CA LYS A 222 5.26 5.75 13.58
C LYS A 222 5.11 7.27 13.65
N GLU A 223 6.13 7.96 14.15
CA GLU A 223 6.07 9.42 14.31
C GLU A 223 6.28 10.13 12.97
N ILE A 224 7.26 9.70 12.14
CA ILE A 224 7.48 10.27 10.80
C ILE A 224 6.21 10.17 9.95
N GLN A 225 5.59 8.98 9.87
CA GLN A 225 4.38 8.79 9.06
C GLN A 225 3.16 9.56 9.60
N GLY A 226 3.22 10.04 10.84
CA GLY A 226 2.19 10.88 11.46
C GLY A 226 2.24 12.34 10.99
N ILE A 227 3.39 12.80 10.48
CA ILE A 227 3.60 14.20 10.09
C ILE A 227 4.01 14.38 8.62
N VAL A 228 4.52 13.32 7.99
CA VAL A 228 4.98 13.30 6.61
C VAL A 228 4.28 12.16 5.86
N ASN A 229 3.84 12.45 4.63
CA ASN A 229 3.14 11.52 3.77
C ASN A 229 4.04 10.89 2.69
N LEU A 230 5.36 10.90 2.86
CA LEU A 230 6.31 10.26 1.94
C LEU A 230 6.44 8.77 2.27
N PRO A 231 6.62 7.88 1.28
CA PRO A 231 7.04 6.51 1.53
C PRO A 231 8.38 6.48 2.27
N LEU A 232 8.58 5.42 3.06
CA LEU A 232 9.81 5.23 3.83
C LEU A 232 10.67 4.14 3.19
N GLN A 233 11.98 4.37 3.22
CA GLN A 233 13.01 3.37 3.02
C GLN A 233 13.60 3.05 4.39
N ILE A 234 13.35 1.82 4.85
CA ILE A 234 13.82 1.31 6.15
C ILE A 234 15.26 0.86 5.95
N ASP A 235 16.20 1.57 6.58
CA ASP A 235 17.64 1.31 6.49
C ASP A 235 18.14 0.66 7.78
N SER A 236 18.41 -0.65 7.69
CA SER A 236 19.05 -1.45 8.73
C SER A 236 19.62 -2.73 8.13
N VAL A 237 20.63 -3.29 8.78
CA VAL A 237 21.22 -4.60 8.42
C VAL A 237 20.66 -5.75 9.26
N ARG A 238 19.80 -5.45 10.24
CA ARG A 238 19.29 -6.41 11.22
C ARG A 238 17.86 -6.86 10.85
N PRO A 239 17.64 -8.15 10.55
CA PRO A 239 16.32 -8.65 10.17
C PRO A 239 15.21 -8.34 11.19
N GLU A 240 15.51 -8.38 12.49
CA GLU A 240 14.55 -8.11 13.56
C GLU A 240 14.12 -6.64 13.63
N VAL A 241 15.01 -5.70 13.27
CA VAL A 241 14.69 -4.27 13.17
C VAL A 241 13.82 -4.02 11.95
N ILE A 242 14.19 -4.61 10.81
CA ILE A 242 13.41 -4.54 9.57
C ILE A 242 12.00 -5.09 9.77
N GLU A 243 11.87 -6.26 10.41
CA GLU A 243 10.56 -6.86 10.68
C GLU A 243 9.69 -5.96 11.57
N ALA A 244 10.25 -5.43 12.67
CA ALA A 244 9.52 -4.54 13.57
C ALA A 244 9.05 -3.26 12.88
N ALA A 245 9.93 -2.64 12.09
CA ALA A 245 9.65 -1.43 11.33
C ALA A 245 8.61 -1.66 10.23
N ALA A 246 8.77 -2.72 9.42
CA ALA A 246 7.85 -3.08 8.34
C ALA A 246 6.45 -3.41 8.88
N ARG A 247 6.34 -4.01 10.06
CA ARG A 247 5.05 -4.32 10.70
C ARG A 247 4.24 -3.08 11.06
N VAL A 248 4.89 -1.98 11.41
CA VAL A 248 4.22 -0.72 11.84
C VAL A 248 4.11 0.34 10.75
N CYS A 249 4.79 0.13 9.61
CA CYS A 249 4.75 1.03 8.47
C CYS A 249 3.38 1.02 7.78
N ASN A 250 2.75 2.19 7.69
CA ASN A 250 1.49 2.37 6.96
C ASN A 250 1.78 2.60 5.47
N GLY A 251 2.06 1.54 4.72
CA GLY A 251 2.38 1.65 3.31
C GLY A 251 3.07 0.44 2.72
N ARG A 252 3.81 0.69 1.63
CA ARG A 252 4.72 -0.27 0.98
C ARG A 252 6.14 0.31 1.06
N PRO A 253 6.92 -0.01 2.11
CA PRO A 253 8.26 0.54 2.28
C PRO A 253 9.28 -0.12 1.34
N ILE A 254 10.43 0.52 1.23
CA ILE A 254 11.64 -0.06 0.62
C ILE A 254 12.53 -0.57 1.76
N ILE A 255 13.07 -1.78 1.65
CA ILE A 255 14.11 -2.28 2.56
C ILE A 255 15.48 -1.96 1.97
N ASN A 256 16.27 -1.18 2.71
CA ASN A 256 17.66 -0.86 2.43
C ASN A 256 18.53 -1.58 3.47
N SER A 257 19.14 -2.73 3.17
CA SER A 257 19.22 -3.39 1.87
C SER A 257 19.33 -4.91 2.04
N VAL A 258 19.42 -5.61 0.91
CA VAL A 258 19.94 -6.98 0.84
C VAL A 258 21.22 -6.99 0.01
N ASN A 259 22.14 -7.91 0.28
CA ASN A 259 23.31 -8.15 -0.57
C ASN A 259 23.24 -9.58 -1.16
N GLY A 260 24.22 -9.96 -1.98
CA GLY A 260 24.31 -11.25 -2.67
C GLY A 260 24.69 -12.43 -1.78
N GLU A 261 25.01 -12.23 -0.50
CA GLU A 261 25.29 -13.35 0.40
C GLU A 261 24.01 -14.17 0.64
N GLU A 262 24.08 -15.49 0.41
CA GLU A 262 22.92 -16.38 0.52
C GLU A 262 22.24 -16.30 1.89
N LYS A 263 23.04 -16.21 2.97
CA LYS A 263 22.54 -16.08 4.34
C LYS A 263 21.77 -14.78 4.57
N VAL A 264 22.24 -13.66 4.00
CA VAL A 264 21.57 -12.37 4.12
C VAL A 264 20.26 -12.40 3.35
N MET A 265 20.27 -12.85 2.09
CA MET A 265 19.06 -13.02 1.29
C MET A 265 18.02 -13.92 1.97
N ALA A 266 18.45 -15.06 2.50
CA ALA A 266 17.57 -16.00 3.20
C ALA A 266 16.93 -15.41 4.46
N SER A 267 17.56 -14.41 5.09
CA SER A 267 17.00 -13.71 6.26
C SER A 267 16.07 -12.54 5.89
N ILE A 268 16.37 -11.80 4.81
CA ILE A 268 15.67 -10.57 4.45
C ILE A 268 14.51 -10.82 3.47
N LEU A 269 14.70 -11.63 2.43
CA LEU A 269 13.68 -11.84 1.39
C LEU A 269 12.36 -12.42 1.92
N PRO A 270 12.33 -13.34 2.92
CA PRO A 270 11.07 -13.75 3.53
C PRO A 270 10.31 -12.61 4.19
N LEU A 271 11.01 -11.64 4.80
CA LEU A 271 10.40 -10.46 5.41
C LEU A 271 9.83 -9.52 4.33
N VAL A 272 10.60 -9.30 3.26
CA VAL A 272 10.15 -8.52 2.09
C VAL A 272 8.85 -9.10 1.53
N LYS A 273 8.78 -10.43 1.37
CA LYS A 273 7.56 -11.13 0.92
C LYS A 273 6.42 -11.04 1.93
N LYS A 274 6.68 -11.22 3.22
CA LYS A 274 5.68 -11.20 4.30
C LYS A 274 4.99 -9.84 4.42
N TYR A 275 5.76 -8.76 4.29
CA TYR A 275 5.27 -7.38 4.48
C TYR A 275 5.04 -6.63 3.15
N GLY A 276 5.24 -7.29 2.00
CA GLY A 276 4.98 -6.72 0.68
C GLY A 276 5.95 -5.62 0.24
N CYS A 277 7.13 -5.57 0.85
CA CYS A 277 8.10 -4.48 0.64
C CYS A 277 8.73 -4.51 -0.76
N LEU A 278 9.34 -3.38 -1.12
CA LEU A 278 10.41 -3.35 -2.11
C LEU A 278 11.76 -3.62 -1.42
N VAL A 279 12.80 -3.90 -2.18
CA VAL A 279 14.15 -4.13 -1.64
C VAL A 279 15.20 -3.51 -2.55
N VAL A 280 16.22 -2.89 -1.95
CA VAL A 280 17.46 -2.48 -2.62
C VAL A 280 18.43 -3.65 -2.56
N ALA A 281 18.82 -4.19 -3.71
CA ALA A 281 19.84 -5.24 -3.82
C ALA A 281 21.19 -4.61 -4.13
N LEU A 282 22.13 -4.72 -3.19
CA LEU A 282 23.50 -4.28 -3.37
C LEU A 282 24.26 -5.34 -4.18
N THR A 283 25.03 -4.88 -5.17
CA THR A 283 25.87 -5.72 -6.04
C THR A 283 27.20 -6.07 -5.36
N LEU A 284 27.11 -6.75 -4.23
CA LEU A 284 28.22 -7.27 -3.43
C LEU A 284 27.79 -8.58 -2.76
N ASP A 285 28.73 -9.48 -2.50
CA ASP A 285 28.47 -10.79 -1.90
C ASP A 285 29.52 -11.11 -0.81
N GLU A 286 29.71 -12.39 -0.48
CA GLU A 286 30.72 -12.86 0.48
C GLU A 286 32.17 -12.44 0.15
N ASN A 287 32.45 -12.10 -1.12
CA ASN A 287 33.76 -11.63 -1.57
C ASN A 287 33.93 -10.11 -1.38
N GLY A 288 32.89 -9.42 -0.89
CA GLY A 288 32.89 -7.98 -0.65
C GLY A 288 32.48 -7.18 -1.87
N ILE A 289 32.94 -5.92 -1.93
CA ILE A 289 32.57 -4.97 -2.99
C ILE A 289 33.39 -5.29 -4.25
N PRO A 290 32.75 -5.61 -5.39
CA PRO A 290 33.46 -5.88 -6.62
C PRO A 290 34.28 -4.69 -7.13
N HIS A 291 35.41 -4.96 -7.77
CA HIS A 291 36.28 -3.91 -8.31
C HIS A 291 35.82 -3.46 -9.71
N THR A 292 35.28 -4.37 -10.51
CA THR A 292 34.90 -4.12 -11.91
C THR A 292 33.39 -4.07 -12.12
N ALA A 293 32.93 -3.53 -13.25
CA ALA A 293 31.51 -3.48 -13.57
C ALA A 293 30.97 -4.87 -13.92
N GLU A 294 31.80 -5.69 -14.55
CA GLU A 294 31.50 -7.05 -14.98
C GLU A 294 31.25 -7.97 -13.78
N GLU A 295 32.02 -7.83 -12.71
CA GLU A 295 31.81 -8.60 -11.46
C GLU A 295 30.53 -8.17 -10.70
N ARG A 296 29.90 -7.04 -11.06
CA ARG A 296 28.63 -6.58 -10.45
C ARG A 296 27.39 -7.14 -11.15
N LEU A 297 27.52 -7.70 -12.36
CA LEU A 297 26.42 -8.24 -13.18
C LEU A 297 26.12 -9.70 -12.79
#